data_AF-A0A8I1TR32-F1
#
_entry.id   AF-A0A8I1TR32-F1
#
_cell.length_a   1.000
_cell.length_b   1.000
_cell.length_c   1.000
_cell.angle_alpha   90.00
_cell.angle_beta   90.00
_cell.angle_gamma   90.00
#
_symmetry.space_group_name_H-M   'P 1'
#
loop_
_entity.id
_entity.type
_entity.pdbx_description
1 polymer ?
#
loop_
_entity_poly.entity_id
_entity_poly.type
_entity_poly.pdbx_seq_one_letter_code
_entity_poly.pdbx_strand_id
1 'polypeptide(L)'
;MARRFATSIDLTGFSLLGALLNPVSSDPAGLGTQDAGRVWFNTTTNKLMVWNGTAAIDFLARANHTGTQLASTISDLAATVKAYRLDEFAVPTVDVSLGGKKITNQADPTGPQDSATKNYVDTQLSGLSSGLVIKGSVRVATSTNVSTSAPGASIDGITMVAGDTILLMGQTTASQNGPWVWNGAAAALTRPSNWANGATATPGAFWDVREGTNADLFALFTTDTAVTIGTTSATFIIRGNTGSSYTAGNGITLPGNAITVNPASGGGIAVAAGGVSVDGTVARVAGGTVPTTTGGIFSISGANVTVNHALNDRGVQVVVRAGTSPASGYTTGQLVECDSVCSDANNVVVTLPVAPAANAWELRVIG
;
A
#
# COMPACT_ATOMS: atom_id res chain seq x y z
N MET A 1 -30.87 -88.58 55.80
CA MET A 1 -31.93 -88.82 54.80
C MET A 1 -32.24 -87.51 54.10
N ALA A 2 -32.34 -87.51 52.78
CA ALA A 2 -32.85 -86.35 52.04
C ALA A 2 -34.34 -86.19 52.33
N ARG A 3 -34.77 -84.97 52.71
CA ARG A 3 -36.19 -84.64 52.88
C ARG A 3 -36.64 -83.86 51.65
N ARG A 4 -37.65 -84.38 50.96
CA ARG A 4 -38.33 -83.64 49.89
C ARG A 4 -39.44 -82.82 50.52
N PHE A 5 -39.53 -81.56 50.10
CA PHE A 5 -40.62 -80.68 50.49
C PHE A 5 -41.60 -80.63 49.30
N ALA A 6 -42.85 -81.00 49.54
CA ALA A 6 -43.90 -81.04 48.51
C ALA A 6 -44.66 -79.72 48.39
N THR A 7 -44.34 -78.75 49.25
CA THR A 7 -44.89 -77.39 49.29
C THR A 7 -43.75 -76.41 49.53
N SER A 8 -43.98 -75.12 49.27
CA SER A 8 -43.04 -74.06 49.61
C SER A 8 -42.68 -74.12 51.10
N ILE A 9 -41.40 -73.87 51.39
CA ILE A 9 -40.91 -73.70 52.76
C ILE A 9 -40.89 -72.21 53.04
N ASP A 10 -41.72 -71.77 53.98
CA ASP A 10 -41.58 -70.44 54.56
C ASP A 10 -40.55 -70.51 55.70
N LEU A 11 -39.52 -69.68 55.63
CA LEU A 11 -38.48 -69.60 56.65
C LEU A 11 -38.82 -68.57 57.74
N THR A 12 -39.89 -67.77 57.60
CA THR A 12 -40.36 -66.79 58.60
C THR A 12 -39.26 -65.83 59.10
N GLY A 13 -38.27 -65.52 58.25
CA GLY A 13 -37.11 -64.68 58.58
C GLY A 13 -35.88 -65.43 59.12
N PHE A 14 -35.95 -66.75 59.34
CA PHE A 14 -34.78 -67.58 59.66
C PHE A 14 -33.92 -67.85 58.41
N SER A 15 -32.64 -68.19 58.61
CA SER A 15 -31.68 -68.44 57.53
C SER A 15 -31.35 -69.93 57.36
N LEU A 16 -30.95 -70.31 56.14
CA LEU A 16 -30.35 -71.62 55.88
C LEU A 16 -28.83 -71.53 56.08
N LEU A 17 -28.31 -72.24 57.08
CA LEU A 17 -26.88 -72.25 57.39
C LEU A 17 -26.17 -73.39 56.63
N GLY A 18 -25.05 -73.09 55.99
CA GLY A 18 -24.26 -74.07 55.24
C GLY A 18 -24.98 -74.67 54.02
N ALA A 19 -25.97 -73.96 53.47
CA ALA A 19 -26.74 -74.44 52.33
C ALA A 19 -25.88 -74.54 51.07
N LEU A 20 -25.85 -75.74 50.49
CA LEU A 20 -25.34 -75.96 49.14
C LEU A 20 -26.49 -75.86 48.15
N LEU A 21 -26.48 -74.83 47.32
CA LEU A 21 -27.39 -74.75 46.17
C LEU A 21 -27.06 -75.88 45.19
N ASN A 22 -28.07 -76.41 44.49
CA ASN A 22 -27.94 -77.58 43.63
C ASN A 22 -26.73 -77.44 42.69
N PRO A 23 -25.64 -78.21 42.91
CA PRO A 23 -24.45 -78.13 42.08
C PRO A 23 -24.68 -78.92 40.80
N VAL A 24 -24.61 -78.24 39.67
CA VAL A 24 -24.77 -78.86 38.34
C VAL A 24 -23.58 -78.50 37.46
N SER A 25 -23.12 -79.46 36.64
CA SER A 25 -22.00 -79.26 35.72
C SER A 25 -22.38 -78.53 34.44
N SER A 26 -23.67 -78.37 34.16
CA SER A 26 -24.22 -77.59 33.06
C SER A 26 -25.59 -77.04 33.45
N ASP A 27 -26.07 -76.02 32.73
CA ASP A 27 -27.39 -75.46 33.00
C ASP A 27 -28.48 -76.51 32.74
N PRO A 28 -29.48 -76.65 33.63
CA PRO A 28 -30.53 -77.65 33.49
C PRO A 28 -31.31 -77.47 32.18
N ALA A 29 -31.45 -78.56 31.42
CA ALA A 29 -32.25 -78.57 30.20
C ALA A 29 -33.75 -78.80 30.50
N GLY A 30 -34.63 -78.34 29.60
CA GLY A 30 -36.06 -78.62 29.65
C GLY A 30 -36.87 -77.81 30.66
N LEU A 31 -36.30 -76.74 31.22
CA LEU A 31 -37.04 -75.80 32.07
C LEU A 31 -38.06 -75.00 31.25
N GLY A 32 -39.28 -74.87 31.77
CA GLY A 32 -40.36 -74.09 31.17
C GLY A 32 -40.52 -72.71 31.82
N THR A 33 -41.50 -71.94 31.35
CA THR A 33 -41.84 -70.62 31.94
C THR A 33 -42.25 -70.70 33.41
N GLN A 34 -42.84 -71.82 33.82
CA GLN A 34 -43.27 -72.11 35.19
C GLN A 34 -42.10 -72.33 36.16
N ASP A 35 -40.90 -72.57 35.64
CA ASP A 35 -39.69 -72.81 36.42
C ASP A 35 -38.92 -71.52 36.72
N ALA A 36 -39.47 -70.35 36.36
CA ALA A 36 -38.84 -69.06 36.61
C ALA A 36 -38.53 -68.85 38.10
N GLY A 37 -37.33 -68.33 38.39
CA GLY A 37 -36.85 -68.12 39.77
C GLY A 37 -36.09 -69.31 40.36
N ARG A 38 -35.98 -70.45 39.66
CA ARG A 38 -35.09 -71.53 40.09
C ARG A 38 -33.63 -71.06 40.06
N VAL A 39 -32.90 -71.34 41.14
CA VAL A 39 -31.49 -70.96 41.31
C VAL A 39 -30.62 -72.21 41.49
N TRP A 40 -29.45 -72.23 40.86
CA TRP A 40 -28.46 -73.30 40.98
C TRP A 40 -27.03 -72.73 40.94
N PHE A 41 -26.07 -73.55 41.35
CA PHE A 41 -24.65 -73.23 41.18
C PHE A 41 -24.08 -74.07 40.04
N ASN A 42 -23.63 -73.41 38.97
CA ASN A 42 -22.96 -74.07 37.86
C ASN A 42 -21.49 -74.26 38.21
N THR A 43 -21.08 -75.51 38.48
CA THR A 43 -19.73 -75.84 38.96
C THR A 43 -18.66 -75.74 37.89
N THR A 44 -19.04 -75.71 36.61
CA THR A 44 -18.10 -75.59 35.50
C THR A 44 -17.71 -74.13 35.28
N THR A 45 -18.68 -73.21 35.37
CA THR A 45 -18.44 -71.77 35.22
C THR A 45 -18.19 -71.05 36.54
N ASN A 46 -18.40 -71.73 37.68
CA ASN A 46 -18.34 -71.19 39.04
C ASN A 46 -19.29 -70.01 39.26
N LYS A 47 -20.52 -70.11 38.77
CA LYS A 47 -21.51 -69.02 38.79
C LYS A 47 -22.81 -69.41 39.47
N LEU A 48 -23.40 -68.42 40.13
CA LEU A 48 -24.78 -68.49 40.60
C LEU A 48 -25.71 -68.15 39.43
N MET A 49 -26.55 -69.11 39.05
CA MET A 49 -27.42 -69.00 37.89
C MET A 49 -28.89 -68.98 38.33
N VAL A 50 -29.73 -68.26 37.59
CA VAL A 50 -31.20 -68.27 37.74
C VAL A 50 -31.89 -68.50 36.41
N TRP A 51 -32.95 -69.28 36.41
CA TRP A 51 -33.84 -69.37 35.25
C TRP A 51 -34.82 -68.21 35.26
N ASN A 52 -34.83 -67.39 34.21
CA ASN A 52 -35.75 -66.24 34.12
C ASN A 52 -37.11 -66.59 33.49
N GLY A 53 -37.36 -67.87 33.18
CA GLY A 53 -38.54 -68.33 32.45
C GLY A 53 -38.26 -68.67 30.98
N THR A 54 -37.09 -68.28 30.44
CA THR A 54 -36.70 -68.55 29.04
C THR A 54 -35.25 -68.97 28.88
N ALA A 55 -34.35 -68.48 29.75
CA ALA A 55 -32.93 -68.80 29.72
C ALA A 55 -32.32 -68.84 31.12
N ALA A 56 -31.17 -69.52 31.21
CA ALA A 56 -30.29 -69.45 32.36
C ALA A 56 -29.50 -68.14 32.35
N ILE A 57 -29.59 -67.39 33.45
CA ILE A 57 -29.01 -66.06 33.61
C ILE A 57 -27.99 -66.08 34.73
N ASP A 58 -26.79 -65.60 34.46
CA ASP A 58 -25.77 -65.32 35.47
C ASP A 58 -26.14 -64.04 36.24
N PHE A 59 -26.30 -64.14 37.55
CA PHE A 59 -26.64 -63.00 38.42
C PHE A 59 -25.58 -61.90 38.43
N LEU A 60 -24.31 -62.24 38.14
CA LEU A 60 -23.19 -61.30 38.18
C LEU A 60 -22.78 -60.79 36.79
N ALA A 61 -23.46 -61.24 35.74
CA ALA A 61 -23.19 -60.78 34.39
C ALA A 61 -23.63 -59.33 34.24
N ARG A 62 -22.66 -58.43 34.03
CA ARG A 62 -22.92 -56.99 33.83
C ARG A 62 -23.80 -56.66 32.63
N ALA A 63 -23.85 -57.54 31.63
CA ALA A 63 -24.76 -57.43 30.50
C ALA A 63 -26.25 -57.45 30.91
N ASN A 64 -26.56 -58.03 32.08
CA ASN A 64 -27.91 -58.14 32.62
C ASN A 64 -28.24 -57.04 33.64
N HIS A 65 -27.30 -56.15 33.94
CA HIS A 65 -27.56 -55.02 34.83
C HIS A 65 -28.42 -53.99 34.09
N THR A 66 -29.67 -53.83 34.51
CA THR A 66 -30.56 -52.74 34.07
C THR A 66 -30.45 -51.55 35.03
N GLY A 67 -30.53 -50.32 34.52
CA GLY A 67 -30.45 -49.09 35.32
C GLY A 67 -29.08 -48.38 35.34
N THR A 68 -28.92 -47.39 36.21
CA THR A 68 -27.72 -46.55 36.30
C THR A 68 -26.58 -47.26 37.02
N GLN A 69 -25.44 -47.42 36.34
CA GLN A 69 -24.19 -47.85 36.98
C GLN A 69 -23.33 -46.64 37.29
N LEU A 70 -22.83 -46.54 38.53
CA LEU A 70 -21.89 -45.49 38.90
C LEU A 70 -20.54 -45.73 38.22
N ALA A 71 -19.86 -44.65 37.82
CA ALA A 71 -18.52 -44.73 37.22
C ALA A 71 -17.53 -45.53 38.10
N SER A 72 -17.66 -45.43 39.41
CA SER A 72 -16.81 -46.13 40.39
C SER A 72 -16.94 -47.66 40.38
N THR A 73 -18.03 -48.22 39.84
CA THR A 73 -18.23 -49.68 39.76
C THR A 73 -17.69 -50.29 38.47
N ILE A 74 -17.08 -49.48 37.59
CA ILE A 74 -16.51 -49.90 36.32
C ILE A 74 -14.99 -49.73 36.41
N SER A 75 -14.28 -50.86 36.58
CA SER A 75 -12.84 -50.92 36.86
C SER A 75 -11.97 -50.07 35.95
N ASP A 76 -12.30 -50.00 34.65
CA ASP A 76 -11.42 -49.44 33.63
C ASP A 76 -11.99 -48.21 32.92
N LEU A 77 -13.11 -47.65 33.41
CA LEU A 77 -13.81 -46.56 32.73
C LEU A 77 -12.90 -45.36 32.46
N ALA A 78 -12.12 -44.95 33.46
CA ALA A 78 -11.20 -43.82 33.32
C ALA A 78 -10.07 -44.12 32.33
N ALA A 79 -9.60 -45.35 32.26
CA ALA A 79 -8.57 -45.76 31.31
C ALA A 79 -9.15 -45.77 29.88
N THR A 80 -10.32 -46.36 29.69
CA THR A 80 -11.02 -46.38 28.39
C THR A 80 -11.33 -44.98 27.89
N VAL A 81 -11.93 -44.11 28.72
CA VAL A 81 -12.30 -42.74 28.31
C VAL A 81 -11.09 -41.89 27.94
N LYS A 82 -9.96 -42.04 28.65
CA LYS A 82 -8.71 -41.32 28.34
C LYS A 82 -8.01 -41.84 27.08
N ALA A 83 -8.30 -43.08 26.67
CA ALA A 83 -7.73 -43.67 25.47
C ALA A 83 -8.50 -43.29 24.19
N TYR A 84 -9.74 -42.79 24.30
CA TYR A 84 -10.49 -42.33 23.14
C TYR A 84 -9.80 -41.15 22.46
N ARG A 85 -9.73 -41.23 21.14
CA ARG A 85 -9.25 -40.13 20.31
C ARG A 85 -10.34 -39.07 20.18
N LEU A 86 -9.95 -37.84 19.91
CA LEU A 86 -10.91 -36.74 19.82
C LEU A 86 -11.92 -36.93 18.67
N ASP A 87 -11.54 -37.63 17.60
CA ASP A 87 -12.39 -37.97 16.46
C ASP A 87 -13.40 -39.10 16.73
N GLU A 88 -13.29 -39.80 17.85
CA GLU A 88 -14.21 -40.87 18.25
C GLU A 88 -15.39 -40.34 19.07
N PHE A 89 -15.32 -39.08 19.52
CA PHE A 89 -16.42 -38.42 20.19
C PHE A 89 -17.45 -37.90 19.19
N ALA A 90 -18.70 -37.80 19.63
CA ALA A 90 -19.75 -37.17 18.85
C ALA A 90 -19.39 -35.70 18.52
N VAL A 91 -19.84 -35.23 17.36
CA VAL A 91 -19.63 -33.84 16.94
C VAL A 91 -20.23 -32.89 17.99
N PRO A 92 -19.48 -31.87 18.45
CA PRO A 92 -20.02 -30.87 19.36
C PRO A 92 -21.24 -30.17 18.76
N THR A 93 -22.35 -30.13 19.51
CA THR A 93 -23.58 -29.41 19.11
C THR A 93 -23.63 -27.98 19.63
N VAL A 94 -22.62 -27.57 20.39
CA VAL A 94 -22.41 -26.24 20.96
C VAL A 94 -20.93 -25.90 20.96
N ASP A 95 -20.61 -24.62 21.13
CA ASP A 95 -19.22 -24.14 21.18
C ASP A 95 -18.42 -24.79 22.31
N VAL A 96 -17.18 -25.19 21.99
CA VAL A 96 -16.25 -25.78 22.95
C VAL A 96 -15.35 -24.68 23.54
N SER A 97 -15.62 -24.26 24.77
CA SER A 97 -14.74 -23.34 25.50
C SER A 97 -13.52 -24.06 26.06
N LEU A 98 -12.31 -23.55 25.79
CA LEU A 98 -11.05 -24.11 26.30
C LEU A 98 -10.55 -23.43 27.59
N GLY A 99 -11.30 -22.49 28.18
CA GLY A 99 -10.92 -21.88 29.47
C GLY A 99 -9.53 -21.26 29.49
N GLY A 100 -9.14 -20.60 28.39
CA GLY A 100 -7.82 -19.96 28.23
C GLY A 100 -6.65 -20.93 28.07
N LYS A 101 -6.90 -22.20 27.74
CA LYS A 101 -5.86 -23.20 27.46
C LYS A 101 -5.49 -23.21 25.98
N LYS A 102 -4.29 -23.72 25.68
CA LYS A 102 -3.73 -23.80 24.33
C LYS A 102 -4.11 -25.14 23.68
N ILE A 103 -4.33 -25.12 22.37
CA ILE A 103 -4.27 -26.31 21.51
C ILE A 103 -2.82 -26.41 21.00
N THR A 104 -2.16 -27.54 21.25
CA THR A 104 -0.75 -27.76 20.87
C THR A 104 -0.63 -28.84 19.81
N ASN A 105 0.47 -28.84 19.03
CA ASN A 105 0.73 -29.78 17.93
C ASN A 105 -0.32 -29.75 16.81
N GLN A 106 -0.88 -28.57 16.53
CA GLN A 106 -1.79 -28.35 15.41
C GLN A 106 -0.98 -28.11 14.12
N ALA A 107 -1.40 -28.72 13.02
CA ALA A 107 -0.80 -28.49 11.71
C ALA A 107 -1.17 -27.09 11.16
N ASP A 108 -0.44 -26.63 10.15
CA ASP A 108 -0.79 -25.41 9.43
C ASP A 108 -2.10 -25.60 8.64
N PRO A 109 -2.96 -24.56 8.58
CA PRO A 109 -4.26 -24.64 7.93
C PRO A 109 -4.11 -24.82 6.41
N THR A 110 -4.97 -25.67 5.83
CA THR A 110 -5.04 -25.91 4.37
C THR A 110 -6.41 -25.56 3.79
N GLY A 111 -7.47 -25.65 4.60
CA GLY A 111 -8.84 -25.28 4.25
C GLY A 111 -9.31 -23.97 4.91
N PRO A 112 -10.38 -23.33 4.40
CA PRO A 112 -10.87 -22.05 4.93
C PRO A 112 -11.44 -22.11 6.36
N GLN A 113 -11.83 -23.30 6.84
CA GLN A 113 -12.42 -23.50 8.17
C GLN A 113 -11.43 -24.11 9.18
N ASP A 114 -10.18 -24.34 8.77
CA ASP A 114 -9.16 -24.87 9.66
C ASP A 114 -8.82 -23.82 10.74
N SER A 115 -8.53 -24.30 11.95
CA SER A 115 -7.89 -23.46 12.95
C SER A 115 -6.48 -23.08 12.45
N ALA A 116 -6.04 -21.85 12.72
CA ALA A 116 -4.70 -21.39 12.37
C ALA A 116 -3.81 -21.29 13.62
N THR A 117 -2.55 -21.75 13.51
CA THR A 117 -1.57 -21.53 14.57
C THR A 117 -1.16 -20.05 14.60
N LYS A 118 -0.76 -19.53 15.78
CA LYS A 118 -0.22 -18.16 15.88
C LYS A 118 0.97 -17.97 14.92
N ASN A 119 1.85 -18.98 14.82
CA ASN A 119 3.02 -18.95 13.94
C ASN A 119 2.62 -18.75 12.47
N TYR A 120 1.61 -19.49 11.99
CA TYR A 120 1.09 -19.33 10.63
C TYR A 120 0.59 -17.90 10.40
N VAL A 121 -0.26 -17.38 11.29
CA VAL A 121 -0.83 -16.02 11.15
C VAL A 121 0.26 -14.95 11.19
N ASP A 122 1.22 -15.04 12.12
CA ASP A 122 2.33 -14.10 12.21
C ASP A 122 3.19 -14.11 10.93
N THR A 123 3.44 -15.30 10.37
CA THR A 123 4.22 -15.47 9.14
C THR A 123 3.50 -14.84 7.94
N GLN A 124 2.21 -15.11 7.79
CA GLN A 124 1.40 -14.54 6.70
C GLN A 124 1.29 -13.02 6.82
N LEU A 125 1.12 -12.49 8.04
CA LEU A 125 1.05 -11.05 8.27
C LEU A 125 2.40 -10.36 7.98
N SER A 126 3.51 -10.97 8.41
CA SER A 126 4.86 -10.52 8.03
C SER A 126 5.07 -10.53 6.52
N GLY A 127 4.43 -11.45 5.79
CA GLY A 127 4.42 -11.51 4.33
C GLY A 127 3.53 -10.44 3.67
N LEU A 128 2.41 -10.04 4.29
CA LEU A 128 1.55 -8.97 3.76
C LEU A 128 2.22 -7.60 3.83
N SER A 129 3.07 -7.37 4.83
CA SER A 129 4.06 -6.30 4.83
C SER A 129 5.20 -6.53 3.82
N SER A 130 4.96 -7.18 2.68
CA SER A 130 5.94 -7.33 1.58
C SER A 130 5.46 -6.80 0.21
N GLY A 131 4.17 -6.48 0.03
CA GLY A 131 3.64 -5.85 -1.19
C GLY A 131 3.34 -4.35 -0.96
N LEU A 132 4.20 -3.45 -1.47
CA LEU A 132 4.28 -2.03 -1.11
C LEU A 132 4.37 -1.80 0.41
N VAL A 133 5.57 -1.95 0.95
CA VAL A 133 5.84 -1.97 2.39
C VAL A 133 6.34 -0.62 2.86
N ILE A 134 5.61 0.04 3.75
CA ILE A 134 6.25 0.94 4.72
C ILE A 134 7.11 0.04 5.60
N LYS A 135 8.41 -0.05 5.30
CA LYS A 135 9.37 -0.83 6.08
C LYS A 135 9.55 -0.26 7.49
N GLY A 136 9.12 0.98 7.69
CA GLY A 136 9.17 1.74 8.92
C GLY A 136 9.60 3.18 8.63
N SER A 137 9.76 3.96 9.69
CA SER A 137 10.23 5.33 9.63
C SER A 137 11.74 5.43 9.81
N VAL A 138 12.41 6.22 8.98
CA VAL A 138 13.76 6.70 9.27
C VAL A 138 13.68 8.12 9.84
N ARG A 139 14.62 8.48 10.71
CA ARG A 139 14.70 9.82 11.25
C ARG A 139 15.16 10.81 10.19
N VAL A 140 16.24 10.48 9.47
CA VAL A 140 16.75 11.29 8.35
C VAL A 140 17.08 10.39 7.16
N ALA A 141 16.98 10.94 5.96
CA ALA A 141 17.41 10.31 4.71
C ALA A 141 18.38 11.23 3.97
N THR A 142 19.63 10.83 3.85
CA THR A 142 20.69 11.66 3.27
C THR A 142 21.29 11.05 2.00
N SER A 143 21.51 11.90 1.00
CA SER A 143 22.25 11.61 -0.22
C SER A 143 23.74 11.98 -0.11
N THR A 144 24.19 12.45 1.05
CA THR A 144 25.62 12.68 1.34
C THR A 144 26.27 11.41 1.87
N ASN A 145 27.53 11.18 1.51
CA ASN A 145 28.31 10.07 2.03
C ASN A 145 28.54 10.23 3.54
N VAL A 146 28.20 9.22 4.33
CA VAL A 146 28.37 9.18 5.80
C VAL A 146 29.26 8.01 6.15
N SER A 147 30.26 8.23 7.01
CA SER A 147 31.11 7.13 7.50
C SER A 147 30.28 6.12 8.29
N THR A 148 30.29 4.86 7.86
CA THR A 148 29.56 3.77 8.55
C THR A 148 30.26 3.26 9.80
N SER A 149 31.54 3.60 10.00
CA SER A 149 32.30 3.24 11.21
C SER A 149 32.30 4.33 12.29
N ALA A 150 32.14 5.60 11.88
CA ALA A 150 32.10 6.76 12.77
C ALA A 150 31.26 7.88 12.13
N PRO A 151 29.92 7.82 12.24
CA PRO A 151 28.99 8.68 11.49
C PRO A 151 28.95 10.14 11.96
N GLY A 152 29.55 10.47 13.11
CA GLY A 152 29.45 11.79 13.72
C GLY A 152 28.16 11.98 14.53
N ALA A 153 28.10 13.09 15.28
CA ALA A 153 26.99 13.38 16.21
C ALA A 153 25.71 13.83 15.52
N SER A 154 25.81 14.36 14.30
CA SER A 154 24.67 14.87 13.54
C SER A 154 24.70 14.39 12.10
N ILE A 155 23.53 14.09 11.56
CA ILE A 155 23.33 13.72 10.16
C ILE A 155 22.22 14.60 9.60
N ASP A 156 22.46 15.22 8.44
CA ASP A 156 21.50 16.10 7.76
C ASP A 156 20.99 17.25 8.66
N GLY A 157 21.90 17.84 9.45
CA GLY A 157 21.58 18.92 10.40
C GLY A 157 20.89 18.48 11.70
N ILE A 158 20.56 17.19 11.85
CA ILE A 158 19.85 16.66 13.01
C ILE A 158 20.83 15.96 13.95
N THR A 159 20.78 16.27 15.25
CA THR A 159 21.60 15.58 16.29
C THR A 159 21.01 14.20 16.58
N MET A 160 21.80 13.14 16.42
CA MET A 160 21.36 11.75 16.51
C MET A 160 21.32 11.24 17.96
N VAL A 161 20.39 10.31 18.23
CA VAL A 161 20.28 9.56 19.48
C VAL A 161 20.54 8.09 19.18
N ALA A 162 21.18 7.38 20.12
CA ALA A 162 21.43 5.94 19.98
C ALA A 162 20.12 5.18 19.75
N GLY A 163 20.08 4.35 18.70
CA GLY A 163 18.89 3.63 18.24
C GLY A 163 18.13 4.32 17.11
N ASP A 164 18.46 5.56 16.77
CA ASP A 164 17.85 6.23 15.61
C ASP A 164 18.16 5.46 14.32
N THR A 165 17.12 5.23 13.52
CA THR A 165 17.30 4.65 12.18
C THR A 165 17.46 5.77 11.17
N ILE A 166 18.52 5.72 10.37
CA ILE A 166 18.85 6.68 9.31
C ILE A 166 18.89 5.96 7.96
N LEU A 167 18.56 6.65 6.87
CA LEU A 167 18.69 6.14 5.52
C LEU A 167 19.88 6.78 4.81
N LEU A 168 20.85 5.96 4.41
CA LEU A 168 21.99 6.40 3.63
C LEU A 168 21.76 6.03 2.17
N MET A 169 21.61 7.03 1.30
CA MET A 169 21.29 6.82 -0.12
C MET A 169 22.45 7.19 -1.06
N GLY A 170 23.47 7.90 -0.55
CA GLY A 170 24.60 8.40 -1.33
C GLY A 170 25.97 7.94 -0.83
N GLN A 171 26.10 6.67 -0.44
CA GLN A 171 27.38 6.09 -0.04
C GLN A 171 28.33 5.95 -1.24
N THR A 172 29.63 6.17 -1.00
CA THR A 172 30.69 5.91 -2.00
C THR A 172 30.70 4.44 -2.43
N THR A 173 30.45 3.53 -1.49
CA THR A 173 30.20 2.12 -1.80
C THR A 173 28.70 1.86 -1.80
N ALA A 174 28.10 1.76 -2.99
CA ALA A 174 26.63 1.69 -3.13
C ALA A 174 25.97 0.45 -2.48
N SER A 175 26.71 -0.62 -2.16
CA SER A 175 26.19 -1.75 -1.36
C SER A 175 25.96 -1.39 0.12
N GLN A 176 26.54 -0.28 0.58
CA GLN A 176 26.29 0.29 1.90
C GLN A 176 25.04 1.19 1.92
N ASN A 177 24.43 1.49 0.78
CA ASN A 177 23.16 2.20 0.78
C ASN A 177 22.06 1.40 1.50
N GLY A 178 21.04 2.10 1.95
CA GLY A 178 19.91 1.57 2.72
C GLY A 178 19.90 2.03 4.17
N PRO A 179 18.95 1.51 4.98
CA PRO A 179 18.78 1.95 6.34
C PRO A 179 19.87 1.39 7.26
N TRP A 180 20.18 2.15 8.29
CA TRP A 180 21.17 1.88 9.33
C TRP A 180 20.66 2.36 10.68
N VAL A 181 21.04 1.70 11.76
CA VAL A 181 20.84 2.12 13.14
C VAL A 181 22.09 2.87 13.59
N TRP A 182 21.90 4.09 14.07
CA TRP A 182 22.94 4.93 14.64
C TRP A 182 23.19 4.53 16.10
N ASN A 183 24.42 4.12 16.41
CA ASN A 183 24.78 3.57 17.74
C ASN A 183 25.60 4.55 18.60
N GLY A 184 26.07 5.65 18.01
CA GLY A 184 27.01 6.58 18.66
C GLY A 184 27.83 7.34 17.62
N ALA A 185 28.31 8.54 17.97
CA ALA A 185 29.04 9.40 17.03
C ALA A 185 30.35 8.78 16.52
N ALA A 186 31.00 7.99 17.37
CA ALA A 186 32.24 7.26 17.09
C ALA A 186 32.03 5.73 17.09
N ALA A 187 30.77 5.27 16.99
CA ALA A 187 30.43 3.85 16.95
C ALA A 187 29.96 3.46 15.54
N ALA A 188 30.31 2.23 15.13
CA ALA A 188 29.88 1.72 13.85
C ALA A 188 28.35 1.61 13.78
N LEU A 189 27.80 1.99 12.63
CA LEU A 189 26.40 1.77 12.31
C LEU A 189 26.12 0.27 12.17
N THR A 190 24.90 -0.13 12.52
CA THR A 190 24.43 -1.51 12.33
C THR A 190 23.22 -1.53 11.40
N ARG A 191 22.94 -2.67 10.76
CA ARG A 191 21.74 -2.81 9.93
C ARG A 191 20.51 -3.09 10.81
N PRO A 192 19.35 -2.47 10.56
CA PRO A 192 18.11 -2.82 11.27
C PRO A 192 17.61 -4.20 10.83
N SER A 193 16.78 -4.85 11.66
CA SER A 193 16.29 -6.22 11.41
C SER A 193 15.49 -6.35 10.10
N ASN A 194 14.78 -5.29 9.69
CA ASN A 194 14.02 -5.22 8.45
C ASN A 194 14.88 -4.98 7.19
N TRP A 195 16.21 -4.85 7.35
CA TRP A 195 17.22 -4.69 6.29
C TRP A 195 18.55 -5.36 6.68
N ALA A 196 18.48 -6.58 7.21
CA ALA A 196 19.65 -7.30 7.70
C ALA A 196 20.61 -7.73 6.58
N ASN A 197 21.91 -7.76 6.89
CA ASN A 197 22.96 -8.19 5.96
C ASN A 197 22.72 -9.63 5.47
N GLY A 198 22.91 -9.88 4.17
CA GLY A 198 22.72 -11.20 3.57
C GLY A 198 21.26 -11.57 3.24
N ALA A 199 20.27 -10.79 3.70
CA ALA A 199 18.89 -10.96 3.27
C ALA A 199 18.67 -10.40 1.84
N THR A 200 17.65 -10.93 1.15
CA THR A 200 17.21 -10.41 -0.15
C THR A 200 16.32 -9.19 0.06
N ALA A 201 16.69 -8.05 -0.51
CA ALA A 201 15.85 -6.85 -0.49
C ALA A 201 14.63 -7.04 -1.40
N THR A 202 13.49 -6.51 -0.98
CA THR A 202 12.24 -6.51 -1.75
C THR A 202 12.16 -5.24 -2.60
N PRO A 203 12.19 -5.31 -3.94
CA PRO A 203 11.98 -4.15 -4.79
C PRO A 203 10.67 -3.42 -4.46
N GLY A 204 10.69 -2.08 -4.49
CA GLY A 204 9.53 -1.26 -4.15
C GLY A 204 9.27 -1.06 -2.66
N ALA A 205 10.14 -1.57 -1.77
CA ALA A 205 10.13 -1.22 -0.36
C ALA A 205 10.37 0.29 -0.15
N PHE A 206 9.72 0.91 0.83
CA PHE A 206 9.90 2.33 1.12
C PHE A 206 9.87 2.66 2.61
N TRP A 207 10.43 3.81 2.96
CA TRP A 207 10.48 4.37 4.31
C TRP A 207 9.90 5.77 4.31
N ASP A 208 9.14 6.13 5.34
CA ASP A 208 8.83 7.54 5.62
C ASP A 208 10.04 8.21 6.29
N VAL A 209 10.26 9.49 5.99
CA VAL A 209 11.37 10.28 6.51
C VAL A 209 10.79 11.35 7.44
N ARG A 210 11.23 11.37 8.70
CA ARG A 210 10.61 12.22 9.74
C ARG A 210 11.23 13.61 9.89
N GLU A 211 12.53 13.74 9.65
CA GLU A 211 13.31 14.95 9.89
C GLU A 211 14.37 15.14 8.80
N GLY A 212 14.99 16.33 8.79
CA GLY A 212 16.06 16.68 7.85
C GLY A 212 15.55 17.26 6.53
N THR A 213 16.41 17.29 5.52
CA THR A 213 16.16 17.87 4.19
C THR A 213 15.00 17.18 3.46
N ASN A 214 14.79 15.88 3.73
CA ASN A 214 13.76 15.08 3.08
C ASN A 214 12.58 14.76 4.02
N ALA A 215 12.34 15.56 5.07
CA ALA A 215 11.24 15.35 6.01
C ALA A 215 9.87 15.31 5.33
N ASP A 216 8.97 14.50 5.87
CA ASP A 216 7.59 14.26 5.39
C ASP A 216 7.50 13.65 3.97
N LEU A 217 8.61 13.10 3.48
CA LEU A 217 8.70 12.44 2.18
C LEU A 217 8.93 10.93 2.32
N PHE A 218 8.79 10.20 1.22
CA PHE A 218 9.06 8.77 1.15
C PHE A 218 10.38 8.50 0.44
N ALA A 219 11.21 7.63 1.02
CA ALA A 219 12.39 7.11 0.35
C ALA A 219 12.10 5.71 -0.20
N LEU A 220 12.08 5.58 -1.52
CA LEU A 220 11.73 4.37 -2.26
C LEU A 220 12.99 3.64 -2.72
N PHE A 221 13.08 2.34 -2.45
CA PHE A 221 14.09 1.44 -3.01
C PHE A 221 13.69 1.04 -4.44
N THR A 222 14.55 1.34 -5.42
CA THR A 222 14.23 1.22 -6.85
C THR A 222 15.24 0.40 -7.65
N THR A 223 15.98 -0.49 -7.00
CA THR A 223 16.79 -1.45 -7.76
C THR A 223 15.88 -2.55 -8.30
N ASP A 224 15.86 -2.72 -9.63
CA ASP A 224 14.95 -3.65 -10.33
C ASP A 224 15.40 -5.12 -10.24
N THR A 225 16.68 -5.36 -9.93
CA THR A 225 17.26 -6.69 -9.80
C THR A 225 17.29 -7.14 -8.34
N ALA A 226 17.39 -8.45 -8.11
CA ALA A 226 17.54 -9.00 -6.77
C ALA A 226 18.82 -8.44 -6.10
N VAL A 227 18.64 -7.77 -4.96
CA VAL A 227 19.74 -7.21 -4.16
C VAL A 227 19.95 -8.07 -2.93
N THR A 228 21.15 -8.60 -2.75
CA THR A 228 21.60 -9.15 -1.46
C THR A 228 22.17 -8.00 -0.64
N ILE A 229 21.57 -7.73 0.51
CA ILE A 229 21.90 -6.57 1.34
C ILE A 229 23.36 -6.67 1.82
N GLY A 230 24.11 -5.59 1.59
CA GLY A 230 25.52 -5.42 1.96
C GLY A 230 26.54 -6.00 0.98
N THR A 231 26.10 -6.68 -0.08
CA THR A 231 26.98 -7.16 -1.16
C THR A 231 26.64 -6.50 -2.50
N THR A 232 25.36 -6.47 -2.86
CA THR A 232 24.89 -5.84 -4.10
C THR A 232 24.60 -4.35 -3.86
N SER A 233 24.90 -3.50 -4.84
CA SER A 233 24.55 -2.07 -4.83
C SER A 233 23.05 -1.87 -4.73
N ALA A 234 22.62 -0.94 -3.86
CA ALA A 234 21.22 -0.58 -3.69
C ALA A 234 20.99 0.89 -4.06
N THR A 235 19.91 1.17 -4.77
CA THR A 235 19.51 2.53 -5.19
C THR A 235 18.21 2.95 -4.53
N PHE A 236 18.18 4.19 -4.05
CA PHE A 236 17.04 4.80 -3.38
C PHE A 236 16.77 6.17 -4.00
N ILE A 237 15.50 6.55 -4.04
CA ILE A 237 15.07 7.86 -4.50
C ILE A 237 14.03 8.43 -3.54
N ILE A 238 13.97 9.75 -3.45
CA ILE A 238 12.92 10.44 -2.69
C ILE A 238 11.68 10.62 -3.58
N ARG A 239 10.51 10.34 -3.01
CA ARG A 239 9.18 10.45 -3.59
C ARG A 239 8.29 11.27 -2.67
N GLY A 240 7.28 11.92 -3.25
CA GLY A 240 6.42 12.86 -2.53
C GLY A 240 6.97 14.28 -2.47
N ASN A 241 8.22 14.53 -2.90
CA ASN A 241 8.66 15.90 -3.16
C ASN A 241 7.76 16.47 -4.26
N THR A 242 7.07 17.57 -3.98
CA THR A 242 6.22 18.30 -4.94
C THR A 242 6.99 18.86 -6.15
N GLY A 243 8.30 18.64 -6.24
CA GLY A 243 9.10 18.91 -7.43
C GLY A 243 9.58 17.62 -8.11
N SER A 244 8.73 17.00 -8.93
CA SER A 244 9.28 16.23 -10.05
C SER A 244 10.09 17.17 -10.93
N SER A 245 11.33 16.76 -11.17
CA SER A 245 12.42 17.46 -11.83
C SER A 245 12.06 17.96 -13.22
N TYR A 246 11.54 19.18 -13.32
CA TYR A 246 11.62 19.91 -14.57
C TYR A 246 13.09 20.28 -14.79
N THR A 247 13.65 19.91 -15.94
CA THR A 247 14.95 20.42 -16.39
C THR A 247 14.67 21.62 -17.26
N ALA A 248 15.17 22.80 -16.85
CA ALA A 248 15.03 24.00 -17.66
C ALA A 248 15.85 23.81 -18.95
N GLY A 249 15.18 23.85 -20.10
CA GLY A 249 15.85 24.01 -21.39
C GLY A 249 16.28 25.47 -21.61
N ASN A 250 16.92 25.73 -22.75
CA ASN A 250 17.27 27.09 -23.14
C ASN A 250 16.00 27.97 -23.22
N GLY A 251 16.10 29.21 -22.73
CA GLY A 251 14.98 30.17 -22.73
C GLY A 251 13.97 29.99 -21.58
N ILE A 252 14.16 28.99 -20.72
CA ILE A 252 13.39 28.79 -19.49
C ILE A 252 14.35 28.79 -18.29
N THR A 253 13.88 29.28 -17.15
CA THR A 253 14.54 29.17 -15.84
C THR A 253 13.56 28.59 -14.83
N LEU A 254 14.10 27.88 -13.83
CA LEU A 254 13.32 27.20 -12.79
C LEU A 254 13.82 27.59 -11.39
N PRO A 255 13.63 28.84 -10.94
CA PRO A 255 13.96 29.23 -9.58
C PRO A 255 12.95 28.60 -8.60
N GLY A 256 13.36 27.53 -7.92
CA GLY A 256 12.50 26.80 -6.99
C GLY A 256 11.36 26.07 -7.70
N ASN A 257 10.11 26.47 -7.41
CA ASN A 257 8.90 25.89 -8.00
C ASN A 257 8.28 26.76 -9.11
N ALA A 258 8.88 27.90 -9.45
CA ALA A 258 8.39 28.77 -10.51
C ALA A 258 8.95 28.36 -11.88
N ILE A 259 8.09 28.28 -12.90
CA ILE A 259 8.50 28.16 -14.30
C ILE A 259 8.51 29.55 -14.92
N THR A 260 9.69 30.05 -15.24
CA THR A 260 9.88 31.40 -15.78
C THR A 260 10.51 31.38 -17.16
N VAL A 261 10.06 32.25 -18.06
CA VAL A 261 10.72 32.47 -19.36
C VAL A 261 11.93 33.38 -19.13
N ASN A 262 13.07 33.00 -19.68
CA ASN A 262 14.31 33.78 -19.66
C ASN A 262 14.59 34.29 -21.08
N PRO A 263 13.96 35.41 -21.50
CA PRO A 263 14.13 35.92 -22.84
C PRO A 263 15.58 36.37 -23.03
N ALA A 264 16.14 36.10 -24.20
CA ALA A 264 17.44 36.65 -24.57
C ALA A 264 17.34 38.19 -24.62
N SER A 265 18.38 38.88 -24.15
CA SER A 265 18.44 40.34 -24.24
C SER A 265 18.33 40.78 -25.72
N GLY A 266 17.33 41.61 -26.03
CA GLY A 266 17.01 42.03 -27.42
C GLY A 266 16.41 40.94 -28.31
N GLY A 267 16.02 39.78 -27.75
CA GLY A 267 15.53 38.61 -28.50
C GLY A 267 14.07 38.65 -28.92
N GLY A 268 13.37 39.78 -28.77
CA GLY A 268 12.01 39.94 -29.27
C GLY A 268 10.89 39.35 -28.39
N ILE A 269 11.21 38.91 -27.16
CA ILE A 269 10.23 38.41 -26.19
C ILE A 269 10.32 39.23 -24.91
N ALA A 270 9.18 39.78 -24.47
CA ALA A 270 9.03 40.47 -23.21
C ALA A 270 8.25 39.59 -22.22
N VAL A 271 8.72 39.53 -20.97
CA VAL A 271 8.09 38.76 -19.89
C VAL A 271 7.75 39.73 -18.76
N ALA A 272 6.48 39.79 -18.38
CA ALA A 272 5.98 40.66 -17.32
C ALA A 272 4.96 39.91 -16.44
N ALA A 273 4.53 40.53 -15.34
CA ALA A 273 3.54 39.94 -14.43
C ALA A 273 2.20 39.58 -15.13
N GLY A 274 1.87 40.28 -16.23
CA GLY A 274 0.67 40.02 -17.03
C GLY A 274 0.81 38.93 -18.10
N GLY A 275 2.01 38.38 -18.33
CA GLY A 275 2.23 37.31 -19.30
C GLY A 275 3.50 37.47 -20.14
N VAL A 276 3.60 36.65 -21.19
CA VAL A 276 4.67 36.66 -22.19
C VAL A 276 4.11 37.25 -23.48
N SER A 277 4.81 38.22 -24.06
CA SER A 277 4.44 38.85 -25.32
C SER A 277 5.66 38.99 -26.25
N VAL A 278 5.40 39.29 -27.52
CA VAL A 278 6.44 39.79 -28.41
C VAL A 278 6.87 41.17 -27.92
N ASP A 279 8.18 41.40 -27.82
CA ASP A 279 8.73 42.72 -27.53
C ASP A 279 8.40 43.67 -28.69
N GLY A 280 7.94 44.87 -28.34
CA GLY A 280 7.56 45.90 -29.31
C GLY A 280 8.73 46.45 -30.15
N THR A 281 9.94 45.96 -29.96
CA THR A 281 11.14 46.40 -30.70
C THR A 281 11.49 45.53 -31.91
N VAL A 282 10.94 44.30 -32.04
CA VAL A 282 11.45 43.30 -33.02
C VAL A 282 10.53 43.07 -34.24
N ALA A 283 9.28 43.56 -34.23
CA ALA A 283 8.48 43.75 -35.44
C ALA A 283 7.19 44.51 -35.10
N ARG A 284 7.09 45.77 -35.53
CA ARG A 284 5.81 46.51 -35.49
C ARG A 284 5.48 47.00 -36.87
N VAL A 285 4.23 46.75 -37.28
CA VAL A 285 3.60 47.53 -38.34
C VAL A 285 2.95 48.72 -37.65
N ALA A 286 3.56 49.89 -37.75
CA ALA A 286 2.92 51.13 -37.33
C ALA A 286 2.12 51.68 -38.51
N GLY A 287 0.81 51.79 -38.35
CA GLY A 287 -0.02 52.22 -39.47
C GLY A 287 -1.50 51.97 -39.27
N GLY A 288 -2.26 52.41 -40.26
CA GLY A 288 -3.71 52.35 -40.26
C GLY A 288 -4.29 53.25 -41.35
N THR A 289 -5.62 53.39 -41.34
CA THR A 289 -6.31 54.38 -42.16
C THR A 289 -5.87 55.77 -41.73
N VAL A 290 -5.37 56.56 -42.69
CA VAL A 290 -4.89 57.92 -42.42
C VAL A 290 -6.10 58.80 -42.05
N PRO A 291 -6.10 59.46 -40.89
CA PRO A 291 -7.20 60.32 -40.48
C PRO A 291 -7.24 61.60 -41.33
N THR A 292 -8.31 62.38 -41.22
CA THR A 292 -8.41 63.71 -41.88
C THR A 292 -7.78 64.83 -41.06
N THR A 293 -7.43 64.56 -39.80
CA THR A 293 -6.84 65.52 -38.86
C THR A 293 -5.76 64.84 -38.02
N THR A 294 -4.84 65.63 -37.45
CA THR A 294 -3.78 65.13 -36.55
C THR A 294 -4.37 64.42 -35.34
N GLY A 295 -3.88 63.21 -35.05
CA GLY A 295 -4.32 62.41 -33.92
C GLY A 295 -3.69 61.02 -33.90
N GLY A 296 -3.52 60.46 -32.70
CA GLY A 296 -2.86 59.16 -32.51
C GLY A 296 -1.42 59.18 -33.02
N ILE A 297 -1.09 58.26 -33.92
CA ILE A 297 0.26 58.13 -34.51
C ILE A 297 0.48 59.03 -35.74
N PHE A 298 -0.54 59.77 -36.21
CA PHE A 298 -0.49 60.58 -37.42
C PHE A 298 -0.48 62.09 -37.11
N SER A 299 0.45 62.83 -37.71
CA SER A 299 0.43 64.30 -37.77
C SER A 299 0.29 64.76 -39.22
N ILE A 300 -0.66 65.64 -39.50
CA ILE A 300 -1.06 65.99 -40.88
C ILE A 300 -0.90 67.48 -41.13
N SER A 301 -0.24 67.83 -42.23
CA SER A 301 -0.11 69.20 -42.73
C SER A 301 -0.25 69.22 -44.25
N GLY A 302 -1.46 69.53 -44.73
CA GLY A 302 -1.79 69.42 -46.15
C GLY A 302 -1.74 67.96 -46.63
N ALA A 303 -0.91 67.69 -47.64
CA ALA A 303 -0.68 66.34 -48.15
C ALA A 303 0.42 65.57 -47.41
N ASN A 304 1.16 66.23 -46.51
CA ASN A 304 2.20 65.58 -45.73
C ASN A 304 1.59 64.90 -44.50
N VAL A 305 1.94 63.63 -44.31
CA VAL A 305 1.52 62.80 -43.19
C VAL A 305 2.76 62.27 -42.49
N THR A 306 3.02 62.72 -41.28
CA THR A 306 4.05 62.16 -40.41
C THR A 306 3.47 61.00 -39.63
N VAL A 307 4.14 59.84 -39.69
CA VAL A 307 3.80 58.66 -38.89
C VAL A 307 4.87 58.46 -37.84
N ASN A 308 4.47 58.57 -36.56
CA ASN A 308 5.32 58.20 -35.43
C ASN A 308 5.25 56.67 -35.25
N HIS A 309 6.19 55.96 -35.87
CA HIS A 309 6.25 54.51 -35.87
C HIS A 309 6.91 53.92 -34.61
N ALA A 310 7.68 54.73 -33.87
CA ALA A 310 8.34 54.33 -32.62
C ALA A 310 9.19 53.04 -32.75
N LEU A 311 9.85 52.85 -33.90
CA LEU A 311 10.71 51.69 -34.16
C LEU A 311 12.18 51.92 -33.74
N ASN A 312 12.55 53.16 -33.42
CA ASN A 312 13.94 53.58 -33.19
C ASN A 312 14.92 53.12 -34.29
N ASP A 313 14.42 53.08 -35.53
CA ASP A 313 15.16 52.69 -36.73
C ASP A 313 14.85 53.65 -37.87
N ARG A 314 15.86 53.95 -38.69
CA ARG A 314 15.73 54.78 -39.90
C ARG A 314 15.57 53.92 -41.17
N GLY A 315 15.81 52.61 -41.09
CA GLY A 315 15.69 51.63 -42.17
C GLY A 315 14.27 51.14 -42.46
N VAL A 316 13.25 51.92 -42.11
CA VAL A 316 11.84 51.51 -42.21
C VAL A 316 11.34 51.46 -43.66
N GLN A 317 10.42 50.53 -43.93
CA GLN A 317 9.70 50.42 -45.19
C GLN A 317 8.31 51.05 -45.05
N VAL A 318 7.98 51.94 -45.98
CA VAL A 318 6.66 52.58 -46.05
C VAL A 318 5.85 51.96 -47.18
N VAL A 319 4.61 51.57 -46.87
CA VAL A 319 3.64 51.08 -47.84
C VAL A 319 2.38 51.94 -47.74
N VAL A 320 2.00 52.57 -48.86
CA VAL A 320 0.75 53.32 -48.97
C VAL A 320 -0.20 52.59 -49.90
N ARG A 321 -1.47 52.47 -49.49
CA ARG A 321 -2.56 51.97 -50.30
C ARG A 321 -3.70 52.96 -50.34
N ALA A 322 -4.43 52.97 -51.44
CA ALA A 322 -5.72 53.64 -51.51
C ALA A 322 -6.70 52.92 -50.56
N GLY A 323 -7.37 53.66 -49.69
CA GLY A 323 -8.27 53.11 -48.67
C GLY A 323 -9.63 52.70 -49.23
N THR A 324 -10.61 52.48 -48.36
CA THR A 324 -11.96 52.03 -48.74
C THR A 324 -12.82 53.10 -49.42
N SER A 325 -12.42 54.37 -49.38
CA SER A 325 -13.03 55.49 -50.12
C SER A 325 -11.94 56.31 -50.81
N PRO A 326 -11.30 55.76 -51.86
CA PRO A 326 -10.05 56.28 -52.40
C PRO A 326 -10.21 57.67 -53.05
N ALA A 327 -9.12 58.43 -53.10
CA ALA A 327 -9.09 59.68 -53.84
C ALA A 327 -9.35 59.46 -55.33
N SER A 328 -9.84 60.49 -56.02
CA SER A 328 -10.10 60.43 -57.47
C SER A 328 -8.87 59.95 -58.25
N GLY A 329 -9.05 58.94 -59.11
CA GLY A 329 -7.97 58.33 -59.90
C GLY A 329 -7.33 57.09 -59.27
N TYR A 330 -7.76 56.68 -58.07
CA TYR A 330 -7.25 55.49 -57.38
C TYR A 330 -8.37 54.47 -57.14
N THR A 331 -8.01 53.19 -57.16
CA THR A 331 -8.93 52.09 -56.84
C THR A 331 -8.63 51.53 -55.45
N THR A 332 -9.65 51.16 -54.67
CA THR A 332 -9.48 50.59 -53.32
C THR A 332 -8.42 49.49 -53.28
N GLY A 333 -7.46 49.60 -52.35
CA GLY A 333 -6.37 48.66 -52.12
C GLY A 333 -5.17 48.79 -53.06
N GLN A 334 -5.25 49.65 -54.10
CA GLN A 334 -4.15 49.93 -55.03
C GLN A 334 -2.93 50.45 -54.27
N LEU A 335 -1.74 49.90 -54.58
CA LEU A 335 -0.47 50.43 -54.08
C LEU A 335 -0.19 51.79 -54.69
N VAL A 336 0.21 52.74 -53.86
CA VAL A 336 0.41 54.14 -54.26
C VAL A 336 1.85 54.49 -53.96
N GLU A 337 2.59 54.86 -55.00
CA GLU A 337 3.94 55.39 -54.84
C GLU A 337 3.84 56.81 -54.29
N CYS A 338 4.45 57.03 -53.13
CA CYS A 338 4.51 58.31 -52.45
C CYS A 338 5.96 58.61 -52.13
N ASP A 339 6.29 59.90 -52.06
CA ASP A 339 7.58 60.29 -51.48
C ASP A 339 7.54 60.07 -49.96
N SER A 340 8.60 59.49 -49.41
CA SER A 340 8.70 59.20 -47.99
C SER A 340 10.10 59.51 -47.48
N VAL A 341 10.18 60.27 -46.39
CA VAL A 341 11.44 60.74 -45.80
C VAL A 341 11.43 60.44 -44.30
N CYS A 342 12.39 59.63 -43.83
CA CYS A 342 12.61 59.41 -42.40
C CYS A 342 13.17 60.69 -41.78
N SER A 343 12.33 61.39 -41.01
CA SER A 343 12.72 62.65 -40.35
C SER A 343 13.59 62.42 -39.12
N ASP A 344 13.39 61.30 -38.42
CA ASP A 344 14.25 60.83 -37.32
C ASP A 344 14.11 59.31 -37.13
N ALA A 345 14.56 58.75 -36.00
CA ALA A 345 14.51 57.31 -35.72
C ALA A 345 13.11 56.76 -35.41
N ASN A 346 12.12 57.62 -35.19
CA ASN A 346 10.75 57.24 -34.83
C ASN A 346 9.68 57.84 -35.75
N ASN A 347 10.05 58.74 -36.66
CA ASN A 347 9.12 59.45 -37.52
C ASN A 347 9.50 59.33 -39.00
N VAL A 348 8.50 59.04 -39.83
CA VAL A 348 8.59 59.12 -41.29
C VAL A 348 7.51 60.06 -41.82
N VAL A 349 7.89 60.96 -42.72
CA VAL A 349 6.97 61.88 -43.40
C VAL A 349 6.67 61.31 -44.76
N VAL A 350 5.38 61.14 -45.07
CA VAL A 350 4.89 60.63 -46.35
C VAL A 350 4.08 61.72 -47.03
N THR A 351 4.46 62.07 -48.26
CA THR A 351 3.75 63.05 -49.07
C THR A 351 2.75 62.33 -49.95
N LEU A 352 1.46 62.45 -49.60
CA LEU A 352 0.39 61.85 -50.37
C LEU A 352 0.11 62.64 -51.67
N PRO A 353 -0.44 62.00 -52.72
CA PRO A 353 -0.80 62.69 -53.96
C PRO A 353 -1.89 63.76 -53.77
N VAL A 354 -2.76 63.54 -52.79
CA VAL A 354 -3.85 64.44 -52.39
C VAL A 354 -3.96 64.44 -50.87
N ALA A 355 -4.31 65.58 -50.28
CA ALA A 355 -4.54 65.68 -48.84
C ALA A 355 -5.51 64.60 -48.32
N PRO A 356 -5.29 64.05 -47.12
CA PRO A 356 -6.13 62.99 -46.56
C PRO A 356 -7.62 63.36 -46.53
N ALA A 357 -8.45 62.47 -47.07
CA ALA A 357 -9.90 62.47 -46.88
C ALA A 357 -10.31 61.20 -46.10
N ALA A 358 -11.53 61.18 -45.55
CA ALA A 358 -12.00 60.07 -44.72
C ALA A 358 -11.89 58.74 -45.49
N ASN A 359 -11.13 57.78 -44.93
CA ASN A 359 -10.89 56.46 -45.51
C ASN A 359 -10.21 56.44 -46.89
N ALA A 360 -9.55 57.53 -47.31
CA ALA A 360 -8.94 57.63 -48.64
C ALA A 360 -7.59 56.92 -48.76
N TRP A 361 -6.86 56.78 -47.65
CA TRP A 361 -5.50 56.23 -47.64
C TRP A 361 -5.28 55.31 -46.44
N GLU A 362 -4.55 54.22 -46.67
CA GLU A 362 -3.98 53.38 -45.63
C GLU A 362 -2.46 53.41 -45.73
N LEU A 363 -1.79 53.69 -44.61
CA LEU A 363 -0.34 53.79 -44.54
C LEU A 363 0.17 52.78 -43.52
N ARG A 364 1.20 52.02 -43.89
CA ARG A 364 1.91 51.10 -43.01
C ARG A 364 3.40 51.39 -43.06
N VAL A 365 4.01 51.48 -41.90
CA VAL A 365 5.46 51.58 -41.68
C VAL A 365 5.90 50.29 -41.01
N ILE A 366 6.88 49.62 -41.61
CA ILE A 366 7.39 48.32 -41.19
C ILE A 366 8.88 48.48 -40.90
N GLY A 367 9.33 47.98 -39.76
CA GLY A 367 10.75 47.82 -39.42
C GLY A 367 10.98 46.57 -38.60
#